data_AF-A0A558GTH9-F1
#
_entry.id   AF-A0A558GTH9-F1
#
_cell.length_a   1.000
_cell.length_b   1.000
_cell.length_c   1.000
_cell.angle_alpha   90.00
_cell.angle_beta   90.00
_cell.angle_gamma   90.00
#
_symmetry.space_group_name_H-M   'P 1'
#
loop_
_entity.id
_entity.type
_entity.pdbx_description
1 polymer ?
#
loop_
_entity_poly.entity_id
_entity_poly.type
_entity_poly.pdbx_seq_one_letter_code
_entity_poly.pdbx_strand_id
1 'polypeptide(L)'
;MGTQVNTPPADNYAAFILRLEAAASNLGKRAKAVDKAVSSVSLLLEKYQVALLGWERRRARVSEELDRYSGEPQTYATLAELHDTAVKMVSTRRTQALRIAEKLRRLQAQREAVGQSLRELEASRAKLTSARRLSRDRENLNRVIYQLAGPRSGPTTPDPGLRNDLREARQAVILAEALMEVKGT
;
A
#
# COMPACT_ATOMS: atom_id res chain seq x y z
N MET A 1 -29.47 -3.12 45.75
CA MET A 1 -28.81 -1.89 45.29
C MET A 1 -27.58 -2.30 44.50
N GLY A 2 -27.62 -2.23 43.17
CA GLY A 2 -26.47 -2.49 42.30
C GLY A 2 -26.06 -1.20 41.61
N THR A 3 -24.94 -0.63 42.03
CA THR A 3 -24.32 0.52 41.36
C THR A 3 -23.81 0.07 39.99
N GLN A 4 -24.57 0.38 38.94
CA GLN A 4 -24.05 0.34 37.57
C GLN A 4 -22.95 1.41 37.47
N VAL A 5 -21.71 0.96 37.46
CA VAL A 5 -20.56 1.77 37.06
C VAL A 5 -20.75 2.04 35.56
N ASN A 6 -21.34 3.18 35.24
CA ASN A 6 -21.34 3.75 33.90
C ASN A 6 -19.90 4.17 33.58
N THR A 7 -19.07 3.20 33.19
CA THR A 7 -17.83 3.48 32.49
C THR A 7 -18.22 4.24 31.21
N PRO A 8 -17.70 5.45 30.97
CA PRO A 8 -17.95 6.15 29.72
C PRO A 8 -17.58 5.22 28.56
N PRO A 9 -18.39 5.16 27.48
CA PRO A 9 -18.07 4.30 26.35
C PRO A 9 -16.65 4.64 25.90
N ALA A 10 -15.77 3.64 25.92
CA ALA A 10 -14.39 3.79 25.47
C ALA A 10 -14.41 4.51 24.11
N ASP A 11 -13.50 5.47 23.90
CA ASP A 11 -13.39 6.21 22.64
C ASP A 11 -12.98 5.21 21.53
N ASN A 12 -13.98 4.51 21.00
CA ASN A 12 -13.81 3.43 20.03
C ASN A 12 -13.10 3.97 18.79
N TYR A 13 -13.38 5.21 18.40
CA TYR A 13 -12.68 5.89 17.31
C TYR A 13 -11.18 6.02 17.57
N ALA A 14 -10.75 6.35 18.80
CA ALA A 14 -9.33 6.41 19.14
C ALA A 14 -8.65 5.05 18.96
N ALA A 15 -9.26 3.97 19.45
CA ALA A 15 -8.74 2.62 19.34
C ALA A 15 -8.66 2.14 17.88
N PHE A 16 -9.69 2.44 17.07
CA PHE A 16 -9.69 2.14 15.64
C PHE A 16 -8.63 2.93 14.87
N ILE A 17 -8.48 4.23 15.14
CA ILE A 17 -7.45 5.07 14.52
C ILE A 17 -6.05 4.54 14.85
N LEU A 18 -5.77 4.21 16.10
CA LEU A 18 -4.49 3.62 16.50
C LEU A 18 -4.22 2.28 15.81
N ARG A 19 -5.24 1.42 15.67
CA ARG A 19 -5.11 0.15 14.94
C ARG A 19 -4.82 0.37 13.46
N LEU A 20 -5.44 1.37 12.83
CA LEU A 20 -5.14 1.74 11.44
C LEU A 20 -3.73 2.30 11.29
N GLU A 21 -3.25 3.11 12.23
CA GLU A 21 -1.87 3.61 12.22
C GLU A 21 -0.84 2.48 12.36
N ALA A 22 -1.10 1.52 13.25
CA ALA A 22 -0.26 0.33 13.39
C ALA A 22 -0.26 -0.52 12.10
N ALA A 23 -1.43 -0.71 11.48
CA ALA A 23 -1.55 -1.40 10.20
C ALA A 23 -0.80 -0.65 9.08
N ALA A 24 -0.92 0.68 9.01
CA ALA A 24 -0.24 1.53 8.04
C ALA A 24 1.28 1.43 8.19
N SER A 25 1.78 1.47 9.42
CA SER A 25 3.20 1.32 9.72
C SER A 25 3.74 -0.04 9.29
N ASN A 26 3.02 -1.12 9.60
CA ASN A 26 3.42 -2.48 9.20
C ASN A 26 3.39 -2.65 7.67
N LEU A 27 2.35 -2.14 7.02
CA LEU A 27 2.22 -2.19 5.57
C LEU A 27 3.27 -1.32 4.87
N GLY A 28 3.63 -0.16 5.44
CA GLY A 28 4.71 0.69 4.98
C GLY A 28 6.09 0.02 5.09
N LYS A 29 6.35 -0.74 6.16
CA LYS A 29 7.57 -1.58 6.26
C LYS A 29 7.58 -2.64 5.15
N ARG A 30 6.45 -3.27 4.88
CA ARG A 30 6.30 -4.26 3.80
C ARG A 30 6.51 -3.62 2.42
N ALA A 31 5.97 -2.42 2.18
CA ALA A 31 6.18 -1.66 0.95
C ALA A 31 7.67 -1.44 0.68
N LYS A 32 8.41 -0.93 1.68
CA LYS A 32 9.87 -0.74 1.59
C LYS A 32 10.62 -2.05 1.31
N ALA A 33 10.20 -3.15 1.92
CA ALA A 33 10.80 -4.46 1.67
C ALA A 33 10.54 -4.95 0.25
N VAL A 34 9.33 -4.76 -0.28
CA VAL A 34 8.96 -5.10 -1.66
C VAL A 34 9.74 -4.22 -2.64
N ASP A 35 9.85 -2.92 -2.40
CA ASP A 35 10.65 -2.00 -3.24
C ASP A 35 12.11 -2.45 -3.32
N LYS A 36 12.72 -2.79 -2.18
CA LYS A 36 14.10 -3.32 -2.14
C LYS A 36 14.24 -4.63 -2.93
N ALA A 37 13.25 -5.51 -2.81
CA ALA A 37 13.22 -6.77 -3.55
C ALA A 37 13.08 -6.55 -5.06
N VAL A 38 12.19 -5.64 -5.49
CA VAL A 38 12.02 -5.24 -6.89
C VAL A 38 13.35 -4.74 -7.45
N SER A 39 14.01 -3.77 -6.80
CA SER A 39 15.29 -3.23 -7.26
C SER A 39 16.37 -4.30 -7.39
N SER A 40 16.45 -5.21 -6.42
CA SER A 40 17.44 -6.29 -6.41
C SER A 40 17.19 -7.32 -7.52
N VAL A 41 15.92 -7.68 -7.76
CA VAL A 41 15.53 -8.62 -8.81
C VAL A 41 15.68 -8.00 -10.20
N SER A 42 15.41 -6.72 -10.37
CA SER A 42 15.67 -5.98 -11.61
C SER A 42 17.15 -5.98 -11.99
N LEU A 43 18.03 -5.69 -11.03
CA LEU A 43 19.49 -5.73 -11.27
C LEU A 43 19.95 -7.14 -11.65
N LEU A 44 19.39 -8.17 -11.01
CA LEU A 44 19.69 -9.55 -11.34
C LEU A 44 19.21 -9.94 -12.75
N LEU A 45 18.03 -9.44 -13.16
CA LEU A 45 17.50 -9.66 -14.51
C LEU A 45 18.43 -9.06 -15.56
N GLU A 46 18.86 -7.82 -15.37
CA GLU A 46 19.79 -7.12 -16.25
C GLU A 46 21.10 -7.92 -16.38
N LYS A 47 21.66 -8.39 -15.27
CA LYS A 47 22.86 -9.24 -15.28
C LYS A 47 22.67 -10.50 -16.11
N TYR A 48 21.53 -11.17 -16.01
CA TYR A 48 21.24 -12.36 -16.81
C TYR A 48 21.04 -12.04 -18.30
N GLN A 49 20.41 -10.92 -18.63
CA GLN A 49 20.24 -10.45 -20.00
C GLN A 49 21.58 -10.12 -20.66
N VAL A 50 22.46 -9.39 -19.95
CA VAL A 50 23.83 -9.11 -20.43
C VAL A 50 24.60 -10.41 -20.64
N ALA A 51 24.52 -11.35 -19.70
CA ALA A 51 25.18 -12.65 -19.83
C ALA A 51 24.63 -13.47 -21.02
N LEU A 52 23.32 -13.44 -21.25
CA LEU A 52 22.67 -14.09 -22.39
C LEU A 52 23.21 -13.53 -23.70
N LEU A 53 23.21 -12.20 -23.87
CA LEU A 53 23.74 -11.54 -25.06
C LEU A 53 25.22 -11.85 -25.30
N GLY A 54 26.00 -11.98 -24.23
CA GLY A 54 27.41 -12.39 -24.32
C GLY A 54 27.56 -13.82 -24.86
N TRP A 55 26.72 -14.75 -24.41
CA TRP A 55 26.72 -16.13 -24.91
C TRP A 55 26.16 -16.24 -26.33
N GLU A 56 25.14 -15.46 -26.69
CA GLU A 56 24.62 -15.41 -28.06
C GLU A 56 25.69 -14.92 -29.04
N ARG A 57 26.44 -13.87 -28.68
CA ARG A 57 27.59 -13.39 -29.48
C ARG A 57 28.69 -14.44 -29.62
N ARG A 58 29.06 -15.12 -28.52
CA ARG A 58 30.04 -16.21 -28.58
C ARG A 58 29.57 -17.36 -29.48
N ARG A 59 28.31 -17.76 -29.36
CA ARG A 59 27.71 -18.81 -30.20
C ARG A 59 27.77 -18.42 -31.68
N ALA A 60 27.35 -17.21 -32.03
CA ALA A 60 27.39 -16.71 -33.40
C ALA A 60 28.82 -16.73 -33.95
N ARG A 61 29.80 -16.24 -33.17
CA ARG A 61 31.21 -16.27 -33.58
C ARG A 61 31.70 -17.69 -33.82
N VAL A 62 31.48 -18.63 -32.90
CA VAL A 62 31.95 -20.02 -33.09
C VAL A 62 31.25 -20.70 -34.27
N SER A 63 29.97 -20.39 -34.51
CA SER A 63 29.25 -20.86 -35.71
C SER A 63 29.92 -20.36 -36.99
N GLU A 64 30.24 -19.06 -37.07
CA GLU A 64 30.93 -18.50 -38.23
C GLU A 64 32.33 -19.10 -38.45
N GLU A 65 33.08 -19.37 -37.37
CA GLU A 65 34.38 -20.03 -37.45
C GLU A 65 34.23 -21.47 -37.95
N LEU A 66 33.22 -22.22 -37.47
CA LEU A 66 32.92 -23.58 -37.93
C LEU A 66 32.56 -23.62 -39.42
N ASP A 67 31.74 -22.68 -39.89
CA ASP A 67 31.30 -22.61 -41.28
C ASP A 67 32.47 -22.34 -42.25
N ARG A 68 33.49 -21.63 -41.78
CA ARG A 68 34.68 -21.26 -42.56
C ARG A 68 35.85 -22.25 -42.38
N TYR A 69 35.74 -23.20 -41.45
CA TYR A 69 36.86 -24.05 -41.07
C TYR A 69 37.08 -25.20 -42.07
N SER A 70 38.24 -25.22 -42.71
CA SER A 70 38.68 -26.28 -43.63
C SER A 70 39.99 -26.97 -43.22
N GLY A 71 40.43 -26.77 -41.97
CA GLY A 71 41.68 -27.29 -41.45
C GLY A 71 41.59 -28.70 -40.84
N GLU A 72 42.41 -28.95 -39.83
CA GLU A 72 42.53 -30.24 -39.17
C GLU A 72 41.25 -30.71 -38.44
N PRO A 73 40.87 -32.00 -38.57
CA PRO A 73 39.67 -32.55 -37.93
C PRO A 73 39.60 -32.34 -36.41
N GLN A 74 40.74 -32.36 -35.71
CA GLN A 74 40.78 -32.21 -34.26
C GLN A 74 40.37 -30.80 -33.79
N THR A 75 40.78 -29.78 -34.53
CA THR A 75 40.40 -28.39 -34.23
C THR A 75 38.93 -28.17 -34.56
N TYR A 76 38.43 -28.76 -35.64
CA TYR A 76 37.00 -28.74 -35.95
C TYR A 76 36.16 -29.34 -34.81
N ALA A 77 36.55 -30.52 -34.30
CA ALA A 77 35.87 -31.16 -33.18
C ALA A 77 35.85 -30.26 -31.93
N THR A 78 36.97 -29.62 -31.62
CA THR A 78 37.07 -28.68 -30.49
C THR A 78 36.15 -27.45 -30.69
N LEU A 79 36.07 -26.90 -31.90
CA LEU A 79 35.15 -25.81 -32.23
C LEU A 79 33.68 -26.25 -32.11
N ALA A 80 33.36 -27.47 -32.53
CA ALA A 80 32.01 -28.04 -32.41
C ALA A 80 31.60 -28.18 -30.93
N GLU A 81 32.50 -28.67 -30.07
CA GLU A 81 32.25 -28.73 -28.62
C GLU A 81 32.04 -27.35 -27.98
N LEU A 82 32.80 -26.33 -28.42
CA LEU A 82 32.62 -24.96 -27.98
C LEU A 82 31.26 -24.41 -28.43
N HIS A 83 30.83 -24.69 -29.65
CA HIS A 83 29.52 -24.31 -30.17
C HIS A 83 28.40 -24.93 -29.34
N ASP A 84 28.47 -26.24 -29.06
CA ASP A 84 27.50 -26.96 -28.25
C ASP A 84 27.43 -26.41 -26.82
N THR A 85 28.57 -26.08 -26.24
CA THR A 85 28.64 -25.43 -24.93
C THR A 85 27.98 -24.05 -24.99
N ALA A 86 28.24 -23.26 -26.03
CA ALA A 86 27.60 -21.95 -26.20
C ALA A 86 26.08 -22.08 -26.35
N VAL A 87 25.58 -23.05 -27.12
CA VAL A 87 24.14 -23.35 -27.25
C VAL A 87 23.51 -23.67 -25.89
N LYS A 88 24.13 -24.58 -25.12
CA LYS A 88 23.67 -24.95 -23.76
C LYS A 88 23.64 -23.75 -22.83
N MET A 89 24.66 -22.89 -22.89
CA MET A 89 24.74 -21.70 -22.05
C MET A 89 23.70 -20.63 -22.43
N VAL A 90 23.43 -20.41 -23.72
CA VAL A 90 22.33 -19.54 -24.17
C VAL A 90 21.00 -20.04 -23.62
N SER A 91 20.69 -21.33 -23.76
CA SER A 91 19.45 -21.92 -23.23
C SER A 91 19.32 -21.75 -21.71
N THR A 92 20.40 -22.01 -20.97
CA THR A 92 20.45 -21.88 -19.51
C THR A 92 20.22 -20.44 -19.07
N ARG A 93 20.91 -19.47 -19.69
CA ARG A 93 20.78 -18.05 -19.34
C ARG A 93 19.40 -17.51 -19.73
N ARG A 94 18.84 -17.93 -20.85
CA ARG A 94 17.47 -17.58 -21.26
C ARG A 94 16.44 -18.08 -20.26
N THR A 95 16.55 -19.33 -19.82
CA THR A 95 15.67 -19.90 -18.80
C THR A 95 15.77 -19.14 -17.47
N GLN A 96 16.99 -18.79 -17.05
CA GLN A 96 17.20 -17.98 -15.84
C GLN A 96 16.58 -16.58 -15.98
N ALA A 97 16.81 -15.89 -17.10
CA ALA A 97 16.23 -14.57 -17.36
C ALA A 97 14.70 -14.60 -17.32
N LEU A 98 14.06 -15.59 -17.94
CA LEU A 98 12.61 -15.76 -17.92
C LEU A 98 12.06 -15.98 -16.50
N ARG A 99 12.71 -16.85 -15.71
CA ARG A 99 12.30 -17.10 -14.31
C ARG A 99 12.40 -15.84 -13.45
N ILE A 100 13.47 -15.06 -13.63
CA ILE A 100 13.65 -13.81 -12.89
C ILE A 100 12.67 -12.73 -13.36
N ALA A 101 12.40 -12.62 -14.66
CA ALA A 101 11.40 -11.71 -15.20
C ALA A 101 10.00 -12.00 -14.64
N GLU A 102 9.61 -13.27 -14.56
CA GLU A 102 8.34 -13.66 -13.94
C GLU A 102 8.30 -13.32 -12.45
N LYS A 103 9.40 -13.53 -11.72
CA LYS A 103 9.51 -13.13 -10.31
C LYS A 103 9.38 -11.61 -10.15
N LEU A 104 10.01 -10.84 -11.05
CA LEU A 104 9.92 -9.38 -11.06
C LEU A 104 8.48 -8.91 -11.26
N ARG A 105 7.77 -9.50 -12.23
CA ARG A 105 6.36 -9.20 -12.50
C ARG A 105 5.47 -9.42 -11.27
N ARG A 106 5.66 -10.53 -10.56
CA ARG A 106 4.92 -10.82 -9.31
C ARG A 106 5.21 -9.80 -8.21
N LEU A 107 6.48 -9.39 -8.06
CA LEU A 107 6.86 -8.38 -7.08
C LEU A 107 6.30 -7.00 -7.43
N GLN A 108 6.21 -6.65 -8.72
CA GLN A 108 5.58 -5.42 -9.19
C GLN A 108 4.08 -5.42 -8.87
N ALA A 109 3.36 -6.51 -9.15
CA ALA A 109 1.95 -6.64 -8.77
C ALA A 109 1.76 -6.55 -7.24
N GLN A 110 2.65 -7.16 -6.46
CA GLN A 110 2.61 -7.05 -5.00
C GLN A 110 2.86 -5.61 -4.53
N ARG A 111 3.78 -4.89 -5.18
CA ARG A 111 4.07 -3.48 -4.89
C ARG A 111 2.82 -2.62 -5.09
N GLU A 112 2.13 -2.82 -6.21
CA GLU A 112 0.89 -2.10 -6.55
C GLU A 112 -0.22 -2.40 -5.55
N ALA A 113 -0.44 -3.67 -5.21
CA ALA A 113 -1.46 -4.08 -4.24
C ALA A 113 -1.20 -3.48 -2.85
N VAL A 114 0.06 -3.48 -2.40
CA VAL A 114 0.46 -2.84 -1.13
C VAL A 114 0.25 -1.33 -1.18
N GLY A 115 0.61 -0.68 -2.29
CA GLY A 115 0.40 0.76 -2.48
C GLY A 115 -1.08 1.14 -2.50
N GLN A 116 -1.93 0.33 -3.13
CA GLN A 116 -3.38 0.51 -3.10
C GLN A 116 -3.92 0.38 -1.67
N SER A 117 -3.54 -0.69 -0.97
CA SER A 117 -3.97 -0.93 0.41
C SER A 117 -3.56 0.22 1.35
N LEU A 118 -2.38 0.83 1.16
CA LEU A 118 -1.96 2.01 1.94
C LEU A 118 -2.87 3.21 1.69
N ARG A 119 -3.21 3.51 0.43
CA ARG A 119 -4.10 4.62 0.08
C ARG A 119 -5.51 4.42 0.65
N GLU A 120 -6.04 3.21 0.56
CA GLU A 120 -7.35 2.86 1.12
C GLU A 120 -7.36 3.00 2.66
N LEU A 121 -6.27 2.62 3.31
CA LEU A 121 -6.11 2.74 4.75
C LEU A 121 -6.03 4.21 5.20
N GLU A 122 -5.29 5.05 4.45
CA GLU A 122 -5.21 6.49 4.67
C GLU A 122 -6.58 7.17 4.48
N ALA A 123 -7.32 6.80 3.44
CA ALA A 123 -8.68 7.27 3.22
C ALA A 123 -9.62 6.86 4.36
N SER A 124 -9.53 5.61 4.81
CA SER A 124 -10.33 5.08 5.94
C SER A 124 -10.02 5.83 7.24
N ARG A 125 -8.73 6.10 7.50
CA ARG A 125 -8.29 6.90 8.65
C ARG A 125 -8.81 8.33 8.59
N ALA A 126 -8.75 8.98 7.43
CA ALA A 126 -9.28 10.34 7.25
C ALA A 126 -10.79 10.38 7.54
N LYS A 127 -11.55 9.42 6.99
CA LYS A 127 -13.00 9.27 7.24
C LYS A 127 -13.29 9.10 8.74
N LEU A 128 -12.59 8.21 9.43
CA LEU A 128 -12.78 7.98 10.87
C LEU A 128 -12.40 9.18 11.72
N THR A 129 -11.36 9.93 11.33
CA THR A 129 -10.96 11.15 12.05
C THR A 129 -12.04 12.22 11.94
N SER A 130 -12.62 12.40 10.74
CA SER A 130 -13.75 13.30 10.52
C SER A 130 -14.99 12.86 11.31
N ALA A 131 -15.31 11.55 11.32
CA ALA A 131 -16.42 11.00 12.10
C ALA A 131 -16.24 11.21 13.61
N ARG A 132 -15.03 10.98 14.13
CA ARG A 132 -14.71 11.25 15.53
C ARG A 132 -14.88 12.73 15.90
N ARG A 133 -14.46 13.65 15.02
CA ARG A 133 -14.63 15.09 15.24
C ARG A 133 -16.11 15.47 15.30
N LEU A 134 -16.90 14.97 14.35
CA LEU A 134 -18.32 15.28 14.26
C LEU A 134 -19.11 14.73 15.46
N SER A 135 -18.80 13.50 15.88
CA SER A 135 -19.37 12.90 17.10
C SER A 135 -19.07 13.74 18.34
N ARG A 136 -17.85 14.29 18.46
CA ARG A 136 -17.48 15.19 19.57
C ARG A 136 -18.21 16.52 19.50
N ASP A 137 -18.33 17.10 18.31
CA ASP A 137 -19.07 18.34 18.10
C ASP A 137 -20.54 18.15 18.51
N ARG A 138 -21.15 17.01 18.15
CA ARG A 138 -22.51 16.64 18.56
C ARG A 138 -22.64 16.50 20.08
N GLU A 139 -21.70 15.81 20.73
CA GLU A 139 -21.69 15.63 22.19
C GLU A 139 -21.53 16.96 22.92
N ASN A 140 -20.64 17.82 22.44
CA ASN A 140 -20.43 19.17 22.97
C ASN A 140 -21.69 20.04 22.82
N LEU A 141 -22.30 20.06 21.64
CA LEU A 141 -23.54 20.81 21.40
C LEU A 141 -24.68 20.30 22.30
N ASN A 142 -24.84 18.98 22.43
CA ASN A 142 -25.83 18.40 23.35
C ASN A 142 -25.54 18.84 24.79
N ARG A 143 -24.28 18.78 25.26
CA ARG A 143 -23.89 19.20 26.60
C ARG A 143 -24.20 20.67 26.87
N VAL A 144 -23.87 21.57 25.93
CA VAL A 144 -24.14 23.01 26.06
C VAL A 144 -25.65 23.28 26.08
N ILE A 145 -26.44 22.60 25.23
CA ILE A 145 -27.91 22.72 25.23
C ILE A 145 -28.50 22.26 26.57
N TYR A 146 -28.05 21.11 27.11
CA TYR A 146 -28.49 20.62 28.42
C TYR A 146 -28.10 21.57 29.57
N GLN A 147 -26.88 22.12 29.54
CA GLN A 147 -26.42 23.10 30.53
C GLN A 147 -27.24 24.39 30.48
N LEU A 148 -27.59 24.88 29.28
CA LEU A 148 -28.49 26.01 29.11
C LEU A 148 -29.93 25.71 29.57
N ALA A 149 -30.33 24.44 29.67
CA ALA A 149 -31.67 24.02 30.10
C ALA A 149 -31.77 23.73 31.62
N GLY A 150 -30.66 23.70 32.35
CA GLY A 150 -30.60 23.45 33.81
C GLY A 150 -31.20 24.58 34.67
N PRO A 151 -31.29 24.40 36.01
CA PRO A 151 -32.01 25.31 36.90
C PRO A 151 -31.43 26.72 36.81
N ARG A 152 -32.30 27.71 36.57
CA ARG A 152 -31.96 29.14 36.54
C ARG A 152 -31.51 29.61 37.93
N SER A 153 -30.25 29.42 38.27
CA SER A 153 -29.62 30.00 39.46
C SER A 153 -28.52 30.99 39.04
N GLY A 154 -28.94 32.18 38.63
CA GLY A 154 -28.07 33.32 38.30
C GLY A 154 -28.83 34.44 37.58
N PRO A 155 -28.49 35.73 37.78
CA PRO A 155 -29.27 36.89 37.31
C PRO A 155 -29.15 37.18 35.81
N THR A 156 -28.65 36.24 35.00
CA THR A 156 -28.48 36.44 33.56
C THR A 156 -29.43 35.51 32.83
N THR A 157 -30.53 36.08 32.33
CA THR A 157 -31.42 35.40 31.38
C THR A 157 -30.58 34.89 30.20
N PRO A 158 -30.54 33.57 29.91
CA PRO A 158 -29.82 33.08 28.75
C PRO A 158 -30.45 33.68 27.49
N ASP A 159 -29.61 34.27 26.64
CA ASP A 159 -30.02 34.88 25.38
C ASP A 159 -30.86 33.88 24.55
N PRO A 160 -32.13 34.20 24.25
CA PRO A 160 -32.99 33.32 23.47
C PRO A 160 -32.47 33.10 22.04
N GLY A 161 -31.68 34.02 21.46
CA GLY A 161 -31.05 33.86 20.15
C GLY A 161 -30.03 32.72 20.13
N LEU A 162 -29.15 32.69 21.14
CA LEU A 162 -28.11 31.66 21.29
C LEU A 162 -28.67 30.23 21.33
N ARG A 163 -29.86 30.03 21.91
CA ARG A 163 -30.51 28.71 21.95
C ARG A 163 -30.97 28.23 20.58
N ASN A 164 -31.43 29.14 19.72
CA ASN A 164 -31.82 28.80 18.35
C ASN A 164 -30.57 28.51 17.50
N ASP A 165 -29.53 29.33 17.61
CA ASP A 165 -28.26 29.12 16.90
C ASP A 165 -27.62 27.76 17.23
N LEU A 166 -27.66 27.35 18.50
CA LEU A 166 -27.16 26.03 18.93
C LEU A 166 -27.98 24.86 18.38
N ARG A 167 -29.30 25.03 18.16
CA ARG A 167 -30.15 24.01 17.51
C ARG A 167 -29.85 23.91 16.02
N GLU A 168 -29.64 25.03 15.34
CA GLU A 168 -29.26 25.06 13.93
C GLU A 168 -27.88 24.42 13.73
N ALA A 169 -26.90 24.73 14.59
CA ALA A 169 -25.58 24.09 14.59
C ALA A 169 -25.69 22.57 14.75
N ARG A 170 -26.59 22.08 15.61
CA ARG A 170 -26.84 20.64 15.77
C ARG A 170 -27.45 20.01 14.52
N GLN A 171 -28.39 20.67 13.86
CA GLN A 171 -28.97 20.19 12.60
C GLN A 171 -27.93 20.13 11.48
N ALA A 172 -27.05 21.13 11.40
CA ALA A 172 -25.93 21.13 10.44
C ALA A 172 -24.95 19.98 10.70
N VAL A 173 -24.65 19.67 11.96
CA VAL A 173 -23.83 18.51 12.36
C VAL A 173 -24.48 17.18 11.95
N ILE A 174 -25.78 17.02 12.18
CA ILE A 174 -26.53 15.80 11.78
C ILE A 174 -26.55 15.65 10.26
N LEU A 175 -26.74 16.74 9.52
CA LEU A 175 -26.69 16.73 8.05
C LEU A 175 -25.29 16.35 7.53
N ALA A 176 -24.23 16.86 8.18
CA ALA A 176 -22.87 16.47 7.87
C ALA A 176 -22.60 14.97 8.16
N GLU A 177 -23.16 14.41 9.25
CA GLU A 177 -23.07 12.97 9.57
C GLU A 177 -23.70 12.14 8.45
N ALA A 178 -24.93 12.46 8.06
CA ALA A 178 -25.66 11.78 7.00
C ALA A 178 -24.96 11.89 5.64
N LEU A 179 -24.37 13.04 5.30
CA LEU A 179 -23.63 13.21 4.04
C LEU A 179 -22.34 12.38 4.00
N MET A 180 -21.68 12.16 5.13
CA MET A 180 -20.52 11.27 5.17
C MET A 180 -20.89 9.80 5.02
N GLU A 181 -22.04 9.39 5.56
CA GLU A 181 -22.58 8.04 5.40
C GLU A 181 -22.97 7.77 3.93
N VAL A 182 -23.64 8.73 3.27
CA VAL A 182 -24.07 8.63 1.86
C VAL A 182 -22.89 8.70 0.87
N LYS A 183 -21.82 9.44 1.18
CA LYS A 183 -20.57 9.46 0.39
C LYS A 183 -19.62 8.29 0.72
N GLY A 184 -20.01 7.44 1.68
CA GLY A 184 -19.27 6.27 2.11
C GLY A 184 -19.50 5.02 1.28
N THR A 185 -20.60 4.97 0.50
CA THR A 185 -20.96 3.92 -0.48
C THR A 185 -20.44 4.24 -1.88
#